data_AF-A0A6B3ED62-F1
#
_entry.id   AF-A0A6B3ED62-F1
#
_cell.length_a   1.000
_cell.length_b   1.000
_cell.length_c   1.000
_cell.angle_alpha   90.00
_cell.angle_beta   90.00
_cell.angle_gamma   90.00
#
_symmetry.space_group_name_H-M   'P 1'
#
loop_
_entity.id
_entity.type
_entity.pdbx_description
1 polymer ?
#
loop_
_entity_poly.entity_id
_entity_poly.type
_entity_poly.pdbx_seq_one_letter_code
_entity_poly.pdbx_strand_id
1 'polypeptide(L)'
;DVIRERLEREFGLDLIATAPNVVYRVIMEDGTEHTVTNPSEFPEGKIDEVYEPVVRATILAPSEFIGPIMELCQSRRGVLLGMDYLSEDRVEIRYTLPLAEIVFD
;
A
#
# COMPACT_ATOMS: atom_id res chain seq x y z
N ASP A 1 3.30 -11.75 9.43
CA ASP A 1 4.38 -12.31 10.29
C ASP A 1 3.89 -13.12 11.49
N VAL A 2 3.11 -12.56 12.41
CA VAL A 2 2.71 -13.26 13.67
C VAL A 2 2.04 -14.63 13.43
N ILE A 3 1.13 -14.74 12.47
CA ILE A 3 0.43 -16.03 12.19
C ILE A 3 1.41 -17.08 11.66
N ARG A 4 2.30 -16.69 10.74
CA ARG A 4 3.31 -17.58 10.17
C ARG A 4 4.24 -18.10 11.26
N GLU A 5 4.79 -17.21 12.08
CA GLU A 5 5.71 -17.58 13.17
C GLU A 5 5.05 -18.53 14.16
N ARG A 6 3.77 -18.29 14.48
CA ARG A 6 2.99 -19.20 15.34
C ARG A 6 2.78 -20.57 14.69
N LEU A 7 2.48 -20.63 13.39
CA LEU A 7 2.29 -21.89 12.67
C LEU A 7 3.58 -22.72 12.57
N GLU A 8 4.70 -22.07 12.30
CA GLU A 8 6.02 -22.71 12.29
C GLU A 8 6.40 -23.24 13.69
N ARG A 9 6.23 -22.42 14.73
CA ARG A 9 6.64 -22.77 16.10
C ARG A 9 5.71 -23.76 16.80
N GLU A 10 4.39 -23.59 16.67
CA GLU A 10 3.40 -24.40 17.41
C GLU A 10 3.05 -25.68 16.65
N PHE A 11 3.18 -25.71 15.32
CA PHE A 11 2.72 -26.82 14.50
C PHE A 11 3.80 -27.42 13.58
N GLY A 12 5.03 -26.88 13.59
CA GLY A 12 6.17 -27.44 12.83
C GLY A 12 5.97 -27.41 11.32
N LEU A 13 5.14 -26.50 10.81
CA LEU A 13 4.84 -26.37 9.39
C LEU A 13 5.91 -25.53 8.70
N ASP A 14 6.42 -26.01 7.56
CA ASP A 14 7.27 -25.21 6.68
C ASP A 14 6.39 -24.44 5.69
N LEU A 15 6.38 -23.11 5.79
CA LEU A 15 5.46 -22.25 5.05
C LEU A 15 6.19 -21.42 3.99
N ILE A 16 5.71 -21.50 2.75
CA ILE A 16 6.12 -20.62 1.66
C ILE A 16 5.12 -19.46 1.58
N ALA A 17 5.59 -18.24 1.86
CA ALA A 17 4.80 -17.03 1.74
C ALA A 17 5.04 -16.38 0.38
N THR A 18 3.96 -16.05 -0.34
CA THR A 18 4.01 -15.16 -1.49
C THR A 18 3.95 -13.70 -1.03
N ALA A 19 4.32 -12.78 -1.91
CA ALA A 19 4.16 -11.37 -1.62
C ALA A 19 2.68 -11.04 -1.30
N PRO A 20 2.42 -10.14 -0.33
CA PRO A 20 1.06 -9.69 -0.04
C PRO A 20 0.50 -8.99 -1.28
N ASN A 21 -0.82 -8.98 -1.45
CA ASN A 21 -1.47 -8.24 -2.52
C ASN A 21 -2.63 -7.42 -1.96
N VAL A 22 -3.07 -6.43 -2.71
CA VAL A 22 -4.28 -5.65 -2.42
C VAL A 22 -5.40 -6.05 -3.39
N VAL A 23 -6.63 -5.75 -3.02
CA VAL A 23 -7.80 -6.01 -3.87
C VAL A 23 -7.94 -4.89 -4.89
N TYR A 24 -7.99 -5.25 -6.17
CA TYR A 24 -8.25 -4.32 -7.26
C TYR A 24 -9.69 -4.43 -7.73
N ARG A 25 -10.21 -3.35 -8.32
CA ARG A 25 -11.48 -3.35 -9.04
C ARG A 25 -11.23 -2.98 -10.50
N VAL A 26 -11.65 -3.84 -11.42
CA VAL A 26 -11.41 -3.70 -12.86
C VAL A 26 -12.74 -3.55 -13.58
N ILE A 27 -12.87 -2.53 -14.42
CA ILE A 27 -14.03 -2.31 -15.29
C ILE A 27 -13.60 -2.58 -16.73
N MET A 28 -14.32 -3.47 -17.41
CA MET A 28 -14.08 -3.85 -18.79
C MET A 28 -14.78 -2.88 -19.76
N GLU A 29 -14.37 -2.82 -21.03
CA GLU A 29 -15.02 -1.96 -22.05
C GLU A 29 -16.52 -2.29 -22.26
N ASP A 30 -16.95 -3.52 -21.93
CA ASP A 30 -18.36 -3.93 -21.99
C ASP A 30 -19.18 -3.53 -20.74
N GLY A 31 -18.53 -2.87 -19.77
CA GLY A 31 -19.12 -2.42 -18.51
C GLY A 31 -19.11 -3.47 -17.39
N THR A 32 -18.58 -4.68 -17.62
CA THR A 32 -18.46 -5.71 -16.58
C THR A 32 -17.43 -5.32 -15.54
N GLU A 33 -17.75 -5.53 -14.26
CA GLU A 33 -16.86 -5.23 -13.12
C GLU A 33 -16.32 -6.52 -12.49
N HIS A 34 -15.00 -6.55 -12.24
CA HIS A 34 -14.31 -7.65 -11.57
C HIS A 34 -13.62 -7.15 -10.29
N THR A 35 -13.85 -7.87 -9.19
CA THR A 35 -13.03 -7.73 -7.97
C THR A 35 -11.89 -8.73 -8.04
N VAL A 36 -10.65 -8.24 -8.14
CA VAL A 36 -9.46 -9.09 -8.30
C VAL A 36 -8.72 -9.16 -6.98
N THR A 37 -8.69 -10.35 -6.38
CA THR A 37 -8.01 -10.61 -5.10
C THR A 37 -6.68 -11.34 -5.27
N ASN A 38 -6.51 -12.02 -6.41
CA ASN A 38 -5.29 -12.70 -6.80
C ASN A 38 -4.86 -12.23 -8.20
N PRO A 39 -3.57 -11.95 -8.45
CA PRO A 39 -3.08 -11.58 -9.78
C PRO A 39 -3.47 -12.55 -10.90
N SER A 40 -3.61 -13.86 -10.62
CA SER A 40 -4.05 -14.84 -11.62
C SER A 40 -5.52 -14.74 -12.01
N GLU A 41 -6.34 -14.02 -11.22
CA GLU A 41 -7.76 -13.75 -11.50
C GLU A 41 -7.96 -12.45 -12.27
N PHE A 42 -6.88 -11.76 -12.63
CA PHE A 42 -6.95 -10.51 -13.36
C PHE A 42 -7.58 -10.77 -14.75
N PRO A 43 -8.65 -10.05 -15.13
CA PRO A 43 -9.41 -10.37 -16.33
C PRO A 43 -8.58 -10.13 -17.60
N GLU A 44 -8.75 -11.02 -18.57
CA GLU A 44 -8.18 -10.87 -19.92
C GLU A 44 -9.14 -10.10 -20.84
N GLY A 45 -8.59 -9.45 -21.86
CA GLY A 45 -9.36 -8.70 -22.85
C GLY A 45 -9.15 -7.19 -22.77
N LYS A 46 -10.17 -6.42 -23.15
CA LYS A 46 -10.10 -4.96 -23.19
C LYS A 46 -10.62 -4.36 -21.89
N ILE A 47 -9.71 -3.72 -21.17
CA ILE A 47 -9.96 -3.06 -19.90
C ILE A 47 -10.18 -1.58 -20.16
N ASP A 48 -11.21 -1.02 -19.52
CA ASP A 48 -11.51 0.41 -19.55
C ASP A 48 -10.82 1.12 -18.37
N GLU A 49 -11.09 0.66 -17.15
CA GLU A 49 -10.57 1.29 -15.93
C GLU A 49 -10.07 0.27 -14.90
N VAL A 50 -9.01 0.62 -14.18
CA VAL A 50 -8.49 -0.16 -13.04
C VAL A 50 -8.42 0.75 -11.82
N TYR A 51 -9.00 0.30 -10.73
CA TYR A 51 -9.03 0.97 -9.44
C TYR A 51 -8.20 0.19 -8.44
N GLU A 52 -7.37 0.91 -7.69
CA GLU A 52 -6.59 0.38 -6.57
C GLU A 52 -6.99 1.07 -5.26
N PRO A 53 -6.81 0.42 -4.11
CA PRO A 53 -7.10 1.02 -2.81
C PRO A 53 -6.05 2.07 -2.47
N VAL A 54 -6.52 3.25 -2.07
CA VAL A 54 -5.69 4.37 -1.60
C VAL A 54 -5.99 4.65 -0.14
N VAL A 55 -4.94 4.90 0.64
CA VAL A 55 -5.06 5.22 2.07
C VAL A 55 -4.55 6.61 2.38
N ARG A 56 -5.04 7.18 3.48
CA ARG A 56 -4.48 8.40 4.07
C ARG A 56 -3.45 8.01 5.11
N ALA A 57 -2.20 8.32 4.85
CA ALA A 57 -1.09 8.12 5.77
C ALA A 57 -0.81 9.42 6.55
N THR A 58 -0.54 9.29 7.83
CA THR A 58 -0.05 10.38 8.68
C THR A 58 1.28 9.93 9.28
N ILE A 59 2.34 10.69 9.02
CA ILE A 59 3.70 10.38 9.41
C ILE A 59 4.14 11.44 10.41
N LEU A 60 4.58 10.98 11.59
CA LEU A 60 5.17 11.82 12.62
C LEU A 60 6.66 11.54 12.67
N ALA A 61 7.47 12.56 12.38
CA ALA A 61 8.92 12.39 12.30
C ALA A 61 9.68 13.62 12.80
N PRO A 62 10.96 13.45 13.18
CA PRO A 62 11.85 14.57 13.43
C PRO A 62 12.01 15.46 12.20
N SER A 63 12.17 16.77 12.41
CA SER A 63 12.24 17.75 11.32
C SER A 63 13.43 17.55 10.37
N GLU A 64 14.52 16.93 10.85
CA GLU A 64 15.70 16.60 10.05
C GLU A 64 15.45 15.52 8.97
N PHE A 65 14.44 14.67 9.13
CA PHE A 65 14.16 13.56 8.21
C PHE A 65 13.06 13.85 7.18
N ILE A 66 12.50 15.07 7.18
CA ILE A 66 11.37 15.43 6.28
C ILE A 66 11.73 15.20 4.82
N GLY A 67 12.90 15.66 4.37
CA GLY A 67 13.34 15.53 2.98
C GLY A 67 13.33 14.07 2.50
N PRO A 68 14.11 13.18 3.14
CA PRO A 68 14.11 11.75 2.82
C PRO A 68 12.74 11.08 2.89
N ILE A 69 11.91 11.43 3.88
CA ILE A 69 10.54 10.89 3.99
C ILE A 69 9.67 11.33 2.81
N MET A 70 9.74 12.60 2.44
CA MET A 70 8.98 13.14 1.31
C MET A 70 9.44 12.52 -0.02
N GLU A 71 10.74 12.30 -0.20
CA GLU A 71 11.30 11.60 -1.37
C GLU A 71 10.80 10.16 -1.44
N LEU A 72 10.81 9.44 -0.32
CA LEU A 72 10.28 8.08 -0.23
C LEU A 72 8.77 8.04 -0.55
N CYS A 73 7.98 8.93 0.04
CA CYS A 73 6.55 8.97 -0.24
C CYS A 73 6.26 9.27 -1.72
N GLN A 74 7.04 10.16 -2.35
CA GLN A 74 6.90 10.49 -3.77
C GLN A 74 7.29 9.34 -4.69
N SER A 75 8.37 8.61 -4.38
CA SER A 75 8.76 7.42 -5.16
C SER A 75 7.70 6.31 -5.10
N ARG A 76 6.92 6.29 -4.01
CA ARG A 76 5.76 5.41 -3.77
C ARG A 76 4.43 5.99 -4.26
N ARG A 77 4.45 6.87 -5.26
CA ARG A 77 3.26 7.51 -5.88
C ARG A 77 2.40 8.32 -4.89
N GLY A 78 2.99 8.77 -3.79
CA GLY A 78 2.32 9.52 -2.76
C GLY A 78 2.03 10.96 -3.18
N VAL A 79 0.82 11.42 -2.87
CA VAL A 79 0.42 12.81 -3.04
C VAL A 79 0.34 13.48 -1.66
N LEU A 80 1.13 14.54 -1.48
CA LEU A 80 1.16 15.32 -0.25
C LEU A 80 -0.20 16.02 -0.05
N LEU A 81 -0.81 15.83 1.11
CA LEU A 81 -2.04 16.51 1.51
C LEU A 81 -1.79 17.71 2.43
N GLY A 82 -0.72 17.68 3.21
CA GLY A 82 -0.38 18.77 4.11
C GLY A 82 0.73 18.41 5.09
N MET A 83 1.27 19.43 5.73
CA MET A 83 2.37 19.30 6.69
C MET A 83 2.20 20.37 7.77
N ASP A 84 2.36 19.96 9.03
CA ASP A 84 2.31 20.85 10.20
C ASP A 84 3.52 20.62 11.10
N TYR A 85 4.14 21.70 11.55
CA TYR A 85 5.18 21.65 12.57
C TYR A 85 4.49 21.61 13.95
N LEU A 86 4.62 20.50 14.65
CA LEU A 86 4.05 20.33 15.99
C LEU A 86 4.96 20.96 17.06
N SER A 87 6.27 21.01 16.79
CA SER A 87 7.32 21.66 17.56
C SER A 87 8.52 21.97 16.64
N GLU A 88 9.59 22.58 17.17
CA GLU A 88 10.83 22.83 16.40
C GLU A 88 11.47 21.55 15.88
N ASP A 89 11.33 20.45 16.62
CA ASP A 89 11.95 19.15 16.34
C ASP A 89 10.98 18.13 15.73
N ARG A 90 9.67 18.40 15.65
CA ARG A 90 8.67 17.42 15.17
C ARG A 90 7.74 17.96 14.12
N VAL A 91 7.50 17.14 13.10
CA VAL A 91 6.61 17.44 12.00
C VAL A 91 5.62 16.30 11.79
N GLU A 92 4.37 16.68 11.56
CA GLU A 92 3.33 15.82 11.03
C GLU A 92 3.22 16.04 9.52
N ILE A 93 3.29 14.98 8.74
CA ILE A 93 3.14 15.01 7.29
C ILE A 93 2.00 14.06 6.89
N ARG A 94 1.09 14.53 6.05
CA ARG A 94 -0.09 13.78 5.61
C ARG A 94 -0.02 13.53 4.10
N TYR A 95 -0.24 12.28 3.70
CA TYR A 95 -0.21 11.83 2.31
C TYR A 95 -1.43 10.98 1.97
N THR A 96 -1.85 10.97 0.70
CA THR A 96 -2.52 9.81 0.12
C THR A 96 -1.50 8.93 -0.57
N LEU A 97 -1.55 7.63 -0.31
CA LEU A 97 -0.65 6.62 -0.87
C LEU A 97 -1.46 5.41 -1.35
N PRO A 98 -1.12 4.81 -2.49
CA PRO A 98 -1.67 3.51 -2.87
C PRO A 98 -1.28 2.46 -1.83
N LEU A 99 -2.25 1.65 -1.38
CA LEU A 99 -1.98 0.62 -0.36
C LEU A 99 -0.97 -0.41 -0.86
N ALA A 100 -0.97 -0.69 -2.17
CA ALA A 100 0.00 -1.57 -2.81
C ALA A 100 1.45 -1.11 -2.59
N GLU A 101 1.70 0.19 -2.46
CA GLU A 101 3.05 0.73 -2.24
C GLU A 101 3.50 0.67 -0.78
N ILE A 102 2.57 0.43 0.15
CA ILE A 102 2.83 0.36 1.60
C ILE A 102 3.02 -1.08 2.05
N VAL A 103 2.24 -2.02 1.50
CA VAL A 103 2.29 -3.43 1.89
C VAL A 103 3.48 -4.18 1.26
N PHE A 104 4.10 -3.60 0.23
CA PHE A 104 5.29 -4.12 -0.44
C PHE A 104 6.56 -3.38 0.03
N ASP A 105 6.94 -3.61 1.28
CA ASP A 105 8.31 -3.50 1.84
C ASP A 105 8.32 -4.02 3.28
#